data_AF-A0A1I0MSI8-F1
#
_entry.id   AF-A0A1I0MSI8-F1
#
_cell.length_a   1.000
_cell.length_b   1.000
_cell.length_c   1.000
_cell.angle_alpha   90.00
_cell.angle_beta   90.00
_cell.angle_gamma   90.00
#
_symmetry.space_group_name_H-M   'P 1'
#
loop_
_entity.id
_entity.type
_entity.pdbx_description
1 polymer ?
#
loop_
_entity_poly.entity_id
_entity_poly.type
_entity_poly.pdbx_seq_one_letter_code
_entity_poly.pdbx_strand_id
1 'polypeptide(L)' 'MLRTIVLGSCVMVQGQYVRDLSDGRIVVRVEDRLFSGRPVDQRKAA' A
#
# COMPACT_ATOMS: atom_id res chain seq x y z
N MET A 1 4.76 5.26 -9.05
CA MET A 1 3.29 5.42 -8.86
C MET A 1 2.97 5.43 -7.38
N LEU A 2 2.02 6.25 -6.94
CA LEU A 2 1.53 6.18 -5.55
C LEU A 2 0.55 5.01 -5.40
N ARG A 3 0.64 4.32 -4.27
CA ARG A 3 -0.27 3.26 -3.86
C ARG A 3 -0.63 3.46 -2.39
N THR A 4 -1.84 3.08 -2.03
CA THR A 4 -2.31 3.07 -0.64
C THR A 4 -2.40 1.63 -0.18
N ILE A 5 -1.85 1.35 1.00
CA ILE A 5 -1.93 0.05 1.65
C ILE A 5 -2.71 0.14 2.96
N VAL A 6 -3.37 -0.95 3.33
CA VAL A 6 -3.98 -1.13 4.65
C VAL A 6 -2.96 -1.75 5.60
N LEU A 7 -2.75 -1.13 6.76
CA LEU A 7 -1.93 -1.66 7.86
C LEU A 7 -2.77 -2.24 9.01
N GLY A 8 -4.01 -1.79 9.16
CA GLY A 8 -4.96 -2.27 10.16
C GLY A 8 -6.38 -1.81 9.85
N SER A 9 -7.33 -2.13 10.74
CA SER A 9 -8.75 -1.80 10.54
C SER A 9 -9.04 -0.31 10.31
N CYS A 10 -8.25 0.57 10.93
CA CYS A 10 -8.46 2.02 10.87
C CYS A 10 -7.23 2.79 10.35
N VAL A 11 -6.22 2.10 9.80
CA VAL A 11 -4.95 2.71 9.41
C VAL A 11 -4.59 2.32 7.98
N MET A 12 -4.45 3.33 7.14
CA MET A 12 -3.98 3.21 5.76
C MET A 12 -2.77 4.13 5.55
N VAL A 13 -1.86 3.72 4.67
CA VAL A 13 -0.64 4.49 4.36
C VAL A 13 -0.53 4.62 2.85
N GLN A 14 -0.35 5.86 2.37
CA GLN A 14 -0.06 6.14 0.98
C GLN A 14 1.45 6.33 0.80
N GLY A 15 2.02 5.71 -0.24
CA GLY A 15 3.45 5.85 -0.54
C GLY A 15 3.79 5.44 -1.98
N GLN A 16 5.07 5.58 -2.33
CA GLN A 16 5.57 5.18 -3.64
C GLN A 16 5.70 3.65 -3.71
N TYR A 17 5.08 3.01 -4.70
CA TYR A 17 5.22 1.56 -4.92
C TYR A 17 6.70 1.19 -5.14
N VAL A 18 7.12 0.10 -4.49
CA VAL A 18 8.47 -0.45 -4.62
C VAL A 18 8.45 -1.83 -5.29
N ARG A 19 7.66 -2.78 -4.76
CA ARG A 19 7.58 -4.16 -5.26
C ARG A 19 6.37 -4.91 -4.72
N ASP A 20 6.02 -6.00 -5.39
CA ASP A 20 5.07 -7.00 -4.91
C ASP A 20 5.74 -8.01 -3.96
N LEU A 21 4.91 -8.61 -3.10
CA LEU A 21 5.25 -9.77 -2.28
C LEU A 21 4.46 -10.98 -2.77
N SER A 22 4.98 -12.17 -2.52
CA SER A 22 4.37 -13.44 -2.97
C SER A 22 3.01 -13.75 -2.33
N ASP A 23 2.62 -13.02 -1.28
CA ASP A 23 1.38 -13.18 -0.55
C ASP A 23 0.29 -12.15 -0.92
N GLY A 24 0.51 -11.41 -2.01
CA GLY A 24 -0.43 -10.39 -2.51
C GLY A 24 -0.37 -9.06 -1.78
N ARG A 25 0.54 -8.89 -0.81
CA ARG A 25 0.89 -7.57 -0.28
C ARG A 25 1.83 -6.83 -1.25
N ILE A 26 1.89 -5.52 -1.09
CA ILE A 26 2.88 -4.68 -1.77
C ILE A 26 3.72 -3.92 -0.74
N VAL A 27 4.91 -3.51 -1.16
CA VAL A 27 5.74 -2.58 -0.40
C VAL A 27 5.59 -1.17 -0.98
N VAL A 28 5.30 -0.21 -0.11
CA VAL A 28 5.33 1.21 -0.41
C VAL A 28 6.42 1.91 0.41
N ARG A 29 7.02 2.95 -0.16
CA ARG A 29 7.99 3.81 0.50
C ARG A 29 7.34 5.15 0.85
N VAL A 30 7.51 5.58 2.10
CA VAL A 30 7.13 6.91 2.59
C VAL A 30 8.39 7.53 3.18
N GLU A 31 8.92 8.55 2.51
CA GLU A 31 10.25 9.09 2.80
C GLU A 31 11.29 7.95 2.88
N ASP A 32 11.95 7.80 4.02
CA ASP A 32 13.01 6.80 4.25
C ASP A 32 12.49 5.47 4.81
N ARG A 33 11.18 5.28 4.91
CA ARG A 33 10.56 4.09 5.51
C ARG A 33 9.84 3.23 4.49
N LEU A 34 10.00 1.92 4.62
CA LEU A 34 9.27 0.93 3.84
C LEU A 34 8.13 0.35 4.67
N PHE A 35 6.94 0.32 4.10
CA PHE A 35 5.75 -0.28 4.70
C PHE A 35 5.21 -1.36 3.78
N SER A 36 4.80 -2.50 4.34
CA SER A 36 4.17 -3.59 3.60
C SER A 36 2.73 -3.77 4.04
N GLY A 37 1.80 -3.89 3.10
CA GLY A 37 0.39 -4.10 3.41
C GLY A 37 -0.39 -4.51 2.17
N ARG A 38 -1.69 -4.78 2.35
CA ARG A 38 -2.56 -5.09 1.21
C ARG A 38 -2.91 -3.80 0.47
N PRO A 39 -2.79 -3.76 -0.87
CA PRO A 39 -3.21 -2.60 -1.63
C PRO A 39 -4.72 -2.37 -1.44
N VAL A 40 -5.11 -1.12 -1.27
CA VAL A 40 -6.53 -0.73 -1.31
C VAL A 40 -7.01 -0.88 -2.76
N ASP A 41 -8.02 -1.72 -2.98
CA ASP A 41 -8.64 -1.87 -4.30
C ASP A 41 -9.19 -0.51 -4.76
N GLN A 42 -8.69 -0.02 -5.90
CA GLN A 42 -9.30 1.11 -6.58
C GLN A 42 -10.54 0.63 -7.34
N ARG A 43 -11.58 0.20 -6.63
CA ARG A 43 -12.91 0.31 -7.23
C ARG A 43 -13.13 1.80 -7.44
N LYS A 44 -13.45 2.20 -8.68
CA LYS A 44 -13.84 3.58 -8.98
C LYS A 44 -14.86 4.01 -7.94
N ALA A 45 -14.63 5.14 -7.28
CA ALA A 45 -15.70 5.82 -6.57
C ALA A 45 -16.84 5.99 -7.59
N ALA A 46 -18.03 5.48 -7.24
CA ALA A 46 -19.20 5.53 -8.08
C ALA A 46 -19.61 6.98 -8.37
#